data_AF-A0A9D2J4B8-F1
#
_entry.id   AF-A0A9D2J4B8-F1
#
_cell.length_a   1.000
_cell.length_b   1.000
_cell.length_c   1.000
_cell.angle_alpha   90.00
_cell.angle_beta   90.00
_cell.angle_gamma   90.00
#
_symmetry.space_group_name_H-M   'P 1'
#
loop_
_entity.id
_entity.type
_entity.pdbx_description
1 polymer ?
#
loop_
_entity_poly.entity_id
_entity_poly.type
_entity_poly.pdbx_seq_one_letter_code
_entity_poly.pdbx_strand_id
1 'polypeptide(L)'
;MTTLTAPTSAPPAAALRPGAEEAVFIGRSLRHSVRNVDAMLMAILLPVMLMLLFVYVFGGAFDPGGGYVNYVVPGIILLCAGFGASSTAIDVAGDKASGIMDRLRTLPIRSWAAVTGHVVASLARNLVATAVVIGVAFAIGFRPTAGPGEWLLAIALVALYILAITYLFAAIGLATGSPEAANGYGFVLLFLPYLSTAFVGADTLPTWLRGFAEHQPITPVIETVRSLLMGTPAGSAPVVALAWLAGILGVAIVWSVILFKRQAGRR
;
A
#
# COMPACT_ATOMS: atom_id res chain seq x y z
N MET A 1 -36.64 32.83 46.94
CA MET A 1 -36.15 33.45 45.69
C MET A 1 -34.89 32.71 45.28
N THR A 2 -35.02 31.73 44.39
CA THR A 2 -33.89 30.92 43.90
C THR A 2 -33.51 31.49 42.54
N THR A 3 -32.40 32.20 42.48
CA THR A 3 -31.87 32.80 41.25
C THR A 3 -31.35 31.69 40.32
N LEU A 4 -32.10 31.40 39.27
CA LEU A 4 -31.67 30.57 38.15
C LEU A 4 -30.60 31.33 37.35
N THR A 5 -29.33 30.96 37.51
CA THR A 5 -28.27 31.37 36.60
C THR A 5 -28.49 30.74 35.24
N ALA A 6 -28.70 31.57 34.23
CA ALA A 6 -28.86 31.15 32.84
C ALA A 6 -27.61 30.38 32.35
N PRO A 7 -27.76 29.35 31.50
CA PRO A 7 -26.62 28.66 30.90
C PRO A 7 -25.88 29.63 29.98
N THR A 8 -24.60 29.89 30.29
CA THR A 8 -23.67 30.58 29.40
C THR A 8 -23.64 29.86 28.05
N SER A 9 -24.00 30.58 26.98
CA SER A 9 -23.88 30.09 25.61
C SER A 9 -22.42 29.75 25.32
N ALA A 10 -22.17 28.49 24.94
CA ALA A 10 -20.85 28.07 24.49
C ALA A 10 -20.45 28.93 23.26
N PRO A 11 -19.19 29.40 23.18
CA PRO A 11 -18.74 30.17 22.03
C PRO A 11 -18.91 29.34 20.74
N PRO A 12 -19.29 29.97 19.62
CA PRO A 12 -19.42 29.26 18.35
C PRO A 12 -18.09 28.57 18.02
N ALA A 13 -18.14 27.25 17.80
CA ALA A 13 -16.98 26.46 17.41
C ALA A 13 -16.34 27.12 16.18
N ALA A 14 -15.12 27.63 16.34
CA ALA A 14 -14.39 28.27 15.26
C ALA A 14 -14.33 27.29 14.09
N ALA A 15 -14.93 27.67 12.96
CA ALA A 15 -14.92 26.85 11.76
C ALA A 15 -13.47 26.59 11.36
N LEU A 16 -13.02 25.35 11.55
CA LEU A 16 -11.70 24.89 11.11
C LEU A 16 -11.59 25.11 9.59
N ARG A 17 -10.45 25.65 9.16
CA ARG A 17 -10.17 25.87 7.73
C ARG A 17 -10.32 24.54 6.97
N PRO A 18 -10.94 24.52 5.78
CA PRO A 18 -10.95 23.33 4.94
C PRO A 18 -9.52 22.81 4.74
N GLY A 19 -9.27 21.56 5.11
CA GLY A 19 -7.95 20.91 5.03
C GLY A 19 -7.07 20.98 6.28
N ALA A 20 -7.40 21.81 7.29
CA ALA A 20 -6.63 21.86 8.53
C ALA A 20 -6.78 20.57 9.36
N GLU A 21 -7.97 19.97 9.35
CA GLU A 21 -8.27 18.71 10.03
C GLU A 21 -7.51 17.53 9.40
N GLU A 22 -7.50 17.49 8.06
CA GLU A 22 -6.78 16.51 7.25
C GLU A 22 -5.28 16.64 7.51
N ALA A 23 -4.73 17.86 7.51
CA ALA A 23 -3.32 18.11 7.79
C ALA A 23 -2.89 17.71 9.21
N VAL A 24 -3.74 17.90 10.23
CA VAL A 24 -3.46 17.47 11.61
C VAL A 24 -3.45 15.93 11.72
N PHE A 25 -4.41 15.24 11.10
CA PHE A 25 -4.42 13.78 11.08
C PHE A 25 -3.26 13.21 10.26
N ILE A 26 -2.97 13.78 9.10
CA ILE A 26 -1.80 13.44 8.28
C ILE A 26 -0.52 13.63 9.09
N GLY A 27 -0.33 14.77 9.75
CA GLY A 27 0.85 15.04 10.57
C GLY A 27 0.98 14.08 11.76
N ARG A 28 -0.13 13.74 12.42
CA ARG A 28 -0.15 12.74 13.51
C ARG A 28 0.19 11.34 12.99
N SER A 29 -0.44 10.89 11.92
CA SER A 29 -0.20 9.57 11.31
C SER A 29 1.22 9.48 10.74
N LEU A 30 1.75 10.53 10.11
CA LEU A 30 3.16 10.58 9.70
C LEU A 30 4.08 10.48 10.91
N ARG A 31 3.82 11.23 11.98
CA ARG A 31 4.66 11.18 13.18
C ARG A 31 4.63 9.80 13.85
N HIS A 32 3.48 9.14 13.86
CA HIS A 32 3.34 7.77 14.35
C HIS A 32 4.06 6.78 13.44
N SER A 33 3.93 6.95 12.12
CA SER A 33 4.60 6.13 11.10
C SER A 33 6.13 6.24 11.17
N VAL A 34 6.67 7.45 11.31
CA VAL A 34 8.12 7.71 11.48
C VAL A 34 8.64 7.13 12.79
N ARG A 35 7.80 7.06 13.83
CA ARG A 35 8.16 6.43 15.12
C ARG A 35 8.00 4.91 15.12
N ASN A 36 7.25 4.36 14.17
CA ASN A 36 7.11 2.91 14.00
C ASN A 36 8.27 2.36 13.17
N VAL A 37 9.46 2.45 13.76
CA VAL A 37 10.73 2.04 13.15
C VAL A 37 10.67 0.55 12.78
N ASP A 38 10.06 -0.28 13.62
CA ASP A 38 9.94 -1.72 13.38
C ASP A 38 9.17 -2.03 12.09
N ALA A 39 8.03 -1.36 11.86
CA ALA A 39 7.26 -1.55 10.62
C ALA A 39 8.02 -1.06 9.38
N MET A 40 8.76 0.05 9.50
CA MET A 40 9.59 0.56 8.40
C MET A 40 10.77 -0.37 8.10
N LEU A 41 11.43 -0.88 9.14
CA LEU A 41 12.51 -1.86 9.01
C LEU A 41 12.00 -3.14 8.35
N MET A 42 10.86 -3.69 8.77
CA MET A 42 10.30 -4.89 8.15
C MET A 42 9.91 -4.68 6.68
N ALA A 43 9.36 -3.51 6.34
CA ALA A 43 9.01 -3.16 4.96
C ALA A 43 10.22 -3.04 4.03
N ILE A 44 11.43 -2.86 4.57
CA ILE A 44 12.69 -2.77 3.81
C ILE A 44 13.45 -4.10 3.87
N LEU A 45 13.68 -4.63 5.08
CA LEU A 45 14.53 -5.79 5.33
C LEU A 45 14.02 -7.03 4.61
N LEU A 46 12.73 -7.33 4.66
CA LEU A 46 12.18 -8.54 4.04
C LEU A 46 12.33 -8.50 2.50
N PRO A 47 11.91 -7.45 1.78
CA PRO A 47 12.17 -7.34 0.35
C PRO A 47 13.66 -7.34 -0.01
N VAL A 48 14.51 -6.67 0.76
CA VAL A 48 15.97 -6.69 0.52
C VAL A 48 16.53 -8.10 0.71
N MET A 49 16.16 -8.80 1.78
CA MET A 49 16.61 -10.17 2.02
C MET A 49 16.18 -11.11 0.90
N LEU A 50 14.93 -11.00 0.44
CA LEU A 50 14.44 -11.74 -0.72
C LEU A 50 15.19 -11.37 -1.99
N MET A 51 15.50 -10.09 -2.19
CA MET A 51 16.31 -9.65 -3.32
C MET A 51 17.69 -10.30 -3.32
N LEU A 52 18.38 -10.27 -2.18
CA LEU A 52 19.70 -10.89 -2.06
C LEU A 52 19.63 -12.41 -2.27
N LEU A 53 18.60 -13.07 -1.72
CA LEU A 53 18.34 -14.49 -1.93
C LEU A 53 18.16 -14.79 -3.42
N PHE A 54 17.25 -14.11 -4.11
CA PHE A 54 16.99 -14.36 -5.52
C PHE A 54 18.18 -14.02 -6.41
N VAL A 55 18.85 -12.90 -6.17
CA VAL A 55 19.98 -12.48 -7.01
C VAL A 55 21.21 -13.37 -6.80
N TYR A 56 21.60 -13.68 -5.55
CA TYR A 56 22.85 -14.38 -5.29
C TYR A 56 22.70 -15.89 -5.13
N VAL A 57 21.60 -16.38 -4.56
CA VAL A 57 21.39 -17.83 -4.38
C VAL A 57 20.77 -18.46 -5.61
N PHE A 58 19.75 -17.81 -6.20
CA PHE A 58 19.07 -18.34 -7.38
C PHE A 58 19.60 -17.80 -8.72
N GLY A 59 20.14 -16.58 -8.74
CA GLY A 59 20.54 -15.93 -9.98
C GLY A 59 21.57 -16.71 -10.79
N GLY A 60 22.55 -17.32 -10.12
CA GLY A 60 23.54 -18.18 -10.79
C GLY A 60 22.95 -19.46 -11.40
N ALA A 61 21.80 -19.93 -10.92
CA ALA A 61 21.09 -21.08 -11.48
C ALA A 61 20.18 -20.69 -12.65
N PHE A 62 19.57 -19.49 -12.60
CA PHE A 62 18.66 -19.00 -13.64
C PHE A 62 19.38 -18.37 -14.83
N ASP A 63 20.40 -17.56 -14.56
CA ASP A 63 21.19 -16.89 -15.58
C ASP A 63 22.65 -16.75 -15.10
N PRO A 64 23.52 -17.71 -15.45
CA PRO A 64 24.94 -17.66 -15.13
C PRO A 64 25.66 -16.40 -15.65
N GLY A 65 25.08 -15.69 -16.62
CA GLY A 65 25.58 -14.43 -17.15
C GLY A 65 25.29 -13.20 -16.27
N GLY A 66 24.50 -13.34 -15.20
CA GLY A 66 24.24 -12.29 -14.22
C GLY A 66 23.14 -11.30 -14.59
N GLY A 67 22.37 -11.55 -15.66
CA GLY A 67 21.26 -10.70 -16.08
C GLY A 67 19.99 -10.85 -15.23
N TYR A 68 19.88 -11.91 -14.43
CA TYR A 68 18.71 -12.18 -13.60
C TYR A 68 18.35 -11.05 -12.62
N VAL A 69 19.34 -10.27 -12.15
CA VAL A 69 19.11 -9.09 -11.31
C VAL A 69 18.16 -8.08 -11.96
N ASN A 70 18.29 -7.87 -13.26
CA ASN A 70 17.46 -6.93 -14.02
C ASN A 70 16.02 -7.45 -14.20
N TYR A 71 15.84 -8.77 -14.19
CA TYR A 71 14.52 -9.40 -14.28
C TYR A 71 13.74 -9.33 -12.96
N VAL A 72 14.41 -9.63 -11.85
CA VAL A 72 13.77 -9.83 -10.53
C VAL A 72 13.50 -8.54 -9.78
N VAL A 73 14.37 -7.53 -9.93
CA VAL A 73 14.30 -6.27 -9.16
C VAL A 73 12.97 -5.53 -9.34
N PRO A 74 12.40 -5.37 -10.55
CA PRO A 74 11.10 -4.71 -10.72
C PRO A 74 9.96 -5.37 -9.91
N GLY A 75 9.95 -6.71 -9.84
CA GLY A 75 9.00 -7.46 -9.03
C GLY A 75 9.18 -7.21 -7.53
N ILE A 76 10.43 -7.16 -7.06
CA ILE A 76 10.76 -6.88 -5.66
C ILE A 76 10.44 -5.45 -5.25
N ILE A 77 10.66 -4.47 -6.14
CA ILE A 77 10.25 -3.07 -5.92
C ILE A 77 8.75 -3.02 -5.62
N LEU A 78 7.93 -3.72 -6.41
CA LEU A 78 6.50 -3.77 -6.21
C LEU A 78 6.10 -4.52 -4.94
N LEU A 79 6.78 -5.64 -4.65
CA LEU A 79 6.61 -6.38 -3.40
C LEU A 79 6.84 -5.48 -2.18
N CYS A 80 7.97 -4.76 -2.16
CA CYS A 80 8.29 -3.80 -1.11
C CYS A 80 7.22 -2.73 -0.96
N ALA A 81 6.81 -2.13 -2.09
CA ALA A 81 5.79 -1.08 -2.12
C ALA A 81 4.45 -1.54 -1.49
N GLY A 82 4.06 -2.80 -1.69
CA GLY A 82 2.82 -3.36 -1.15
C GLY A 82 2.93 -3.82 0.31
N PHE A 83 4.11 -4.27 0.73
CA PHE A 83 4.30 -4.90 2.04
C PHE A 83 3.99 -3.96 3.21
N GLY A 84 4.50 -2.74 3.19
CA GLY A 84 4.27 -1.80 4.28
C GLY A 84 2.82 -1.29 4.33
N ALA A 85 2.02 -1.44 3.26
CA ALA A 85 0.61 -1.07 3.28
C ALA A 85 -0.23 -1.97 4.21
N SER A 86 0.20 -3.20 4.48
CA SER A 86 -0.50 -4.15 5.37
C SER A 86 -0.71 -3.65 6.80
N SER A 87 0.27 -2.91 7.35
CA SER A 87 0.17 -2.30 8.68
C SER A 87 -1.02 -1.34 8.81
N THR A 88 -1.46 -0.73 7.70
CA THR A 88 -2.67 0.11 7.66
C THR A 88 -3.91 -0.65 8.10
N ALA A 89 -4.03 -1.93 7.75
CA ALA A 89 -5.17 -2.74 8.17
C ALA A 89 -5.21 -2.90 9.70
N ILE A 90 -4.04 -3.10 10.31
CA ILE A 90 -3.86 -3.27 11.76
C ILE A 90 -4.16 -1.96 12.48
N ASP A 91 -3.59 -0.85 12.00
CA ASP A 91 -3.80 0.49 12.57
C ASP A 91 -5.28 0.90 12.51
N VAL A 92 -5.94 0.69 11.36
CA VAL A 92 -7.37 1.00 11.18
C VAL A 92 -8.26 0.09 12.03
N ALA A 93 -7.94 -1.20 12.14
CA ALA A 93 -8.66 -2.11 13.02
C ALA A 93 -8.48 -1.74 14.50
N GLY A 94 -7.30 -1.28 14.90
CA GLY A 94 -7.01 -0.78 16.25
C GLY A 94 -7.80 0.49 16.59
N ASP A 95 -7.86 1.45 15.66
CA ASP A 95 -8.67 2.67 15.83
C ASP A 95 -10.17 2.37 15.94
N LYS A 96 -10.64 1.34 15.24
CA LYS A 96 -12.02 0.84 15.35
C LYS A 96 -12.25 0.17 16.70
N ALA A 97 -11.36 -0.73 17.13
CA ALA A 97 -11.49 -1.48 18.37
C ALA A 97 -11.42 -0.58 19.62
N SER A 98 -10.60 0.48 19.57
CA SER A 98 -10.45 1.46 20.66
C SER A 98 -11.59 2.49 20.74
N GLY A 99 -12.54 2.49 19.79
CA GLY A 99 -13.65 3.43 19.75
C GLY A 99 -13.26 4.86 19.34
N ILE A 100 -12.02 5.08 18.88
CA ILE A 100 -11.55 6.38 18.38
C ILE A 100 -12.45 6.83 17.22
N MET A 101 -12.82 5.90 16.33
CA MET A 101 -13.67 6.18 15.18
C MET A 101 -15.06 6.70 15.60
N ASP A 102 -15.62 6.18 16.69
CA ASP A 102 -16.92 6.63 17.21
C ASP A 102 -16.84 8.00 17.88
N ARG A 103 -15.72 8.33 18.52
CA ARG A 103 -15.48 9.68 19.07
C ARG A 103 -15.34 10.72 17.95
N LEU A 104 -14.61 10.40 16.89
CA LEU A 104 -14.46 11.30 15.74
C LEU A 104 -15.79 11.63 15.06
N ARG A 105 -16.73 10.67 15.04
CA ARG A 105 -18.09 10.88 14.51
C ARG A 105 -18.93 11.87 15.33
N THR A 106 -18.62 12.06 16.61
CA THR A 106 -19.32 13.03 17.47
C THR A 106 -18.79 14.45 17.35
N LEU A 107 -17.63 14.62 16.70
CA LEU A 107 -17.04 15.92 16.40
C LEU A 107 -17.55 16.40 15.03
N PRO A 108 -17.58 17.72 14.78
CA PRO A 108 -17.93 18.30 13.48
C PRO A 108 -16.78 18.13 12.46
N ILE A 109 -16.17 16.94 12.41
CA ILE A 109 -15.02 16.58 11.58
C ILE A 109 -15.48 15.54 10.57
N ARG A 110 -14.95 15.59 9.35
CA ARG A 110 -15.26 14.55 8.33
C ARG A 110 -14.64 13.21 8.78
N SER A 111 -15.47 12.21 9.09
CA SER A 111 -15.05 10.87 9.52
C SER A 111 -14.06 10.15 8.57
N TRP A 112 -13.95 10.62 7.33
CA TRP A 112 -13.00 10.15 6.32
C TRP A 112 -11.55 10.59 6.59
N ALA A 113 -11.34 11.66 7.38
CA ALA A 113 -10.02 12.23 7.65
C ALA A 113 -9.06 11.25 8.34
N ALA A 114 -9.56 10.34 9.18
CA ALA A 114 -8.76 9.32 9.84
C ALA A 114 -8.18 8.29 8.86
N VAL A 115 -9.00 7.84 7.90
CA VAL A 115 -8.57 6.91 6.84
C VAL A 115 -7.56 7.59 5.94
N THR A 116 -7.83 8.82 5.51
CA THR A 116 -6.90 9.60 4.69
C THR A 116 -5.55 9.80 5.39
N GLY A 117 -5.54 10.05 6.71
CA GLY A 117 -4.31 10.19 7.49
C GLY A 117 -3.44 8.92 7.46
N HIS A 118 -4.05 7.76 7.68
CA HIS A 118 -3.36 6.47 7.57
C HIS A 118 -2.88 6.16 6.16
N VAL A 119 -3.72 6.46 5.15
CA VAL A 119 -3.38 6.24 3.74
C VAL A 119 -2.17 7.07 3.31
N VAL A 120 -2.15 8.36 3.64
CA VAL A 120 -1.04 9.27 3.29
C VAL A 120 0.24 8.86 4.03
N ALA A 121 0.14 8.52 5.32
CA ALA A 121 1.29 8.06 6.10
C ALA A 121 1.87 6.74 5.57
N SER A 122 1.00 5.80 5.17
CA SER A 122 1.39 4.55 4.52
C SER A 122 2.06 4.82 3.16
N LEU A 123 1.47 5.69 2.34
CA LEU A 123 2.02 6.03 1.02
C LEU A 123 3.43 6.63 1.15
N ALA A 124 3.61 7.62 2.03
CA ALA A 124 4.91 8.24 2.26
C ALA A 124 5.95 7.22 2.77
N ARG A 125 5.60 6.40 3.76
CA ARG A 125 6.50 5.38 4.31
C ARG A 125 6.89 4.34 3.26
N ASN A 126 5.94 3.84 2.48
CA ASN A 126 6.20 2.86 1.44
C ASN A 126 7.06 3.44 0.32
N LEU A 127 6.83 4.70 -0.10
CA LEU A 127 7.70 5.34 -1.09
C LEU A 127 9.14 5.50 -0.59
N VAL A 128 9.34 5.86 0.70
CA VAL A 128 10.67 5.91 1.31
C VAL A 128 11.31 4.52 1.34
N ALA A 129 10.58 3.50 1.80
CA ALA A 129 11.08 2.12 1.83
C ALA A 129 11.46 1.63 0.43
N THR A 130 10.61 1.88 -0.56
CA THR A 130 10.87 1.54 -1.96
C THR A 130 12.10 2.28 -2.50
N ALA A 131 12.29 3.56 -2.18
CA ALA A 131 13.48 4.30 -2.59
C ALA A 131 14.76 3.68 -2.01
N VAL A 132 14.73 3.22 -0.75
CA VAL A 132 15.85 2.49 -0.14
C VAL A 132 16.11 1.17 -0.88
N VAL A 133 15.06 0.39 -1.17
CA VAL A 133 15.18 -0.87 -1.92
C VAL A 133 15.78 -0.65 -3.31
N ILE A 134 15.37 0.41 -4.02
CA ILE A 134 15.95 0.79 -5.31
C ILE A 134 17.44 1.13 -5.16
N GLY A 135 17.80 1.87 -4.10
CA GLY A 135 19.21 2.17 -3.80
C GLY A 135 20.05 0.90 -3.60
N VAL A 136 19.52 -0.07 -2.84
CA VAL A 136 20.18 -1.38 -2.67
C VAL A 136 20.24 -2.14 -4.00
N ALA A 137 19.17 -2.10 -4.81
CA ALA A 137 19.15 -2.75 -6.12
C ALA A 137 20.28 -2.25 -7.02
N PHE A 138 20.52 -0.93 -7.07
CA PHE A 138 21.65 -0.36 -7.81
C PHE A 138 23.00 -0.86 -7.28
N ALA A 139 23.15 -0.96 -5.96
CA ALA A 139 24.38 -1.43 -5.32
C ALA A 139 24.71 -2.89 -5.67
N ILE A 140 23.69 -3.75 -5.80
CA ILE A 140 23.88 -5.18 -6.12
C ILE A 140 23.95 -5.49 -7.61
N GLY A 141 23.91 -4.48 -8.48
CA GLY A 141 24.12 -4.65 -9.92
C GLY A 141 22.90 -4.45 -10.80
N PHE A 142 21.80 -3.89 -10.30
CA PHE A 142 20.68 -3.47 -11.15
C PHE A 142 21.14 -2.40 -12.15
N ARG A 143 20.87 -2.61 -13.45
CA ARG A 143 21.26 -1.73 -14.56
C ARG A 143 20.03 -1.45 -15.44
N PRO A 144 19.12 -0.58 -14.99
CA PRO A 144 17.96 -0.19 -15.77
C PRO A 144 18.40 0.67 -16.95
N THR A 145 17.73 0.49 -18.09
CA THR A 145 17.94 1.29 -19.31
C THR A 145 17.03 2.52 -19.38
N ALA A 146 16.16 2.68 -18.38
CA ALA A 146 15.16 3.73 -18.31
C ALA A 146 15.73 5.15 -18.26
N GLY A 147 15.18 6.02 -19.09
CA GLY A 147 15.36 7.46 -19.04
C GLY A 147 14.51 8.14 -17.94
N PRO A 148 14.67 9.46 -17.74
CA PRO A 148 13.98 10.19 -16.67
C PRO A 148 12.45 10.11 -16.75
N GLY A 149 11.88 10.10 -17.96
CA GLY A 149 10.44 10.00 -18.17
C GLY A 149 9.87 8.63 -17.76
N GLU A 150 10.58 7.55 -18.09
CA GLU A 150 10.18 6.19 -17.75
C GLU A 150 10.28 5.95 -16.24
N TRP A 151 11.30 6.50 -15.58
CA TRP A 151 11.41 6.53 -14.13
C TRP A 151 10.25 7.26 -13.46
N LEU A 152 9.85 8.42 -14.00
CA LEU A 152 8.72 9.17 -13.48
C LEU A 152 7.41 8.37 -13.61
N LEU A 153 7.20 7.71 -14.75
CA LEU A 153 6.04 6.84 -14.96
C LEU A 153 6.07 5.61 -14.03
N ALA A 154 7.24 5.00 -13.82
CA ALA A 154 7.39 3.85 -12.93
C ALA A 154 7.08 4.23 -11.48
N ILE A 155 7.61 5.37 -11.00
CA ILE A 155 7.32 5.89 -9.66
C ILE A 155 5.83 6.24 -9.52
N ALA A 156 5.23 6.87 -10.52
CA ALA A 156 3.80 7.20 -10.50
C ALA A 156 2.93 5.93 -10.43
N LEU A 157 3.28 4.89 -11.19
CA LEU A 157 2.58 3.61 -11.17
C LEU A 157 2.74 2.90 -9.82
N VAL A 158 3.96 2.89 -9.25
CA VAL A 158 4.22 2.34 -7.92
C VAL A 158 3.43 3.10 -6.86
N ALA A 159 3.38 4.44 -6.92
CA ALA A 159 2.58 5.25 -6.00
C ALA A 159 1.08 4.93 -6.11
N LEU A 160 0.56 4.75 -7.33
CA LEU A 160 -0.82 4.33 -7.55
C LEU A 160 -1.10 2.92 -7.00
N TYR A 161 -0.15 1.99 -7.18
CA TYR A 161 -0.23 0.65 -6.60
C TYR A 161 -0.26 0.71 -5.07
N ILE A 162 0.64 1.45 -4.44
CA ILE A 162 0.67 1.65 -2.99
C ILE A 162 -0.67 2.22 -2.52
N LEU A 163 -1.20 3.22 -3.22
CA LEU A 163 -2.48 3.84 -2.88
C LEU A 163 -3.63 2.83 -2.94
N ALA A 164 -3.76 2.08 -4.05
CA ALA A 164 -4.81 1.09 -4.24
C ALA A 164 -4.77 -0.01 -3.17
N ILE A 165 -3.58 -0.56 -2.91
CA ILE A 165 -3.39 -1.62 -1.91
C ILE A 165 -3.59 -1.09 -0.49
N THR A 166 -3.15 0.14 -0.19
CA THR A 166 -3.37 0.76 1.12
C THR A 166 -4.86 0.96 1.40
N TYR A 167 -5.64 1.42 0.41
CA TYR A 167 -7.09 1.51 0.55
C TYR A 167 -7.75 0.15 0.74
N LEU A 168 -7.27 -0.89 0.04
CA LEU A 168 -7.75 -2.25 0.22
C LEU A 168 -7.49 -2.74 1.65
N PHE A 169 -6.29 -2.53 2.18
CA PHE A 169 -5.95 -2.87 3.56
C PHE A 169 -6.76 -2.06 4.58
N ALA A 170 -6.98 -0.77 4.33
CA ALA A 170 -7.85 0.04 5.17
C ALA A 170 -9.29 -0.50 5.20
N ALA A 171 -9.84 -0.89 4.04
CA ALA A 171 -11.16 -1.51 3.93
C ALA A 171 -11.24 -2.83 4.72
N ILE A 172 -10.19 -3.66 4.64
CA ILE A 172 -10.08 -4.89 5.42
C ILE A 172 -10.05 -4.58 6.92
N GLY A 173 -9.22 -3.63 7.36
CA GLY A 173 -9.19 -3.19 8.75
C GLY A 173 -10.57 -2.75 9.27
N LEU A 174 -11.32 -1.99 8.47
CA LEU A 174 -12.69 -1.59 8.78
C LEU A 174 -13.68 -2.76 8.83
N ALA A 175 -13.48 -3.79 7.99
CA ALA A 175 -14.33 -4.97 7.93
C ALA A 175 -14.09 -5.90 9.13
N THR A 176 -12.85 -5.98 9.61
CA THR A 176 -12.43 -6.90 10.68
C THR A 176 -12.89 -6.45 12.07
N GLY A 177 -12.97 -7.42 12.99
CA GLY A 177 -13.35 -7.19 14.39
C GLY A 177 -12.17 -6.87 15.32
N SER A 178 -10.94 -7.23 14.94
CA SER A 178 -9.74 -7.00 15.75
C SER A 178 -8.48 -6.84 14.88
N PRO A 179 -7.40 -6.23 15.43
CA PRO A 179 -6.11 -6.11 14.75
C PRO A 179 -5.49 -7.46 14.36
N GLU A 180 -5.67 -8.50 15.18
CA GLU A 180 -5.15 -9.86 14.91
C GLU A 180 -5.82 -10.46 13.67
N ALA A 181 -7.14 -10.29 13.54
CA ALA A 181 -7.86 -10.72 12.34
C ALA A 181 -7.41 -9.93 11.10
N ALA A 182 -7.21 -8.62 11.24
CA ALA A 182 -6.68 -7.77 10.16
C ALA A 182 -5.30 -8.22 9.68
N ASN A 183 -4.41 -8.57 10.61
CA ASN A 183 -3.11 -9.12 10.29
C ASN A 183 -3.22 -10.47 9.53
N GLY A 184 -4.07 -11.38 10.00
CA GLY A 184 -4.26 -12.69 9.37
C GLY A 184 -4.77 -12.61 7.92
N TYR A 185 -5.80 -11.79 7.66
CA TYR A 185 -6.27 -11.56 6.28
C TYR A 185 -5.22 -10.85 5.44
N GLY A 186 -4.49 -9.92 6.04
CA GLY A 186 -3.45 -9.19 5.34
C GLY A 186 -2.28 -10.08 4.91
N PHE A 187 -1.92 -11.05 5.74
CA PHE A 187 -0.88 -12.04 5.43
C PHE A 187 -1.20 -12.81 4.14
N VAL A 188 -2.44 -13.27 3.96
CA VAL A 188 -2.85 -13.98 2.72
C VAL A 188 -2.66 -13.12 1.48
N LEU A 189 -3.04 -11.83 1.56
CA LEU A 189 -2.86 -10.90 0.44
C LEU A 189 -1.40 -10.60 0.14
N LEU A 190 -0.55 -10.53 1.16
CA LEU A 190 0.90 -10.31 1.00
C LEU A 190 1.61 -11.48 0.32
N PHE A 191 1.05 -12.69 0.38
CA PHE A 191 1.60 -13.87 -0.29
C PHE A 191 1.20 -14.00 -1.76
N LEU A 192 0.14 -13.33 -2.21
CA LEU A 192 -0.34 -13.40 -3.59
C LEU A 192 0.70 -12.98 -4.65
N PRO A 193 1.49 -11.90 -4.45
CA PRO A 193 2.55 -11.51 -5.38
C PRO A 193 3.59 -12.59 -5.65
N TYR A 194 3.81 -13.54 -4.72
CA TYR A 194 4.81 -14.59 -4.92
C TYR A 194 4.40 -15.63 -5.96
N LEU A 195 3.10 -15.73 -6.25
CA LEU A 195 2.54 -16.58 -7.30
C LEU A 195 2.47 -15.87 -8.66
N SER A 196 3.10 -14.69 -8.79
CA SER A 196 3.14 -13.90 -10.02
C SER A 196 4.40 -14.18 -10.83
N THR A 197 4.56 -13.47 -11.95
CA THR A 197 5.79 -13.47 -12.76
C THR A 197 6.91 -12.61 -12.18
N ALA A 198 6.84 -12.24 -10.89
CA ALA A 198 7.87 -11.44 -10.21
C ALA A 198 9.26 -12.09 -10.29
N PHE A 199 9.32 -13.39 -10.04
CA PHE A 199 10.56 -14.13 -9.79
C PHE A 199 10.93 -15.06 -10.94
N VAL A 200 9.96 -15.57 -11.68
CA VAL A 200 10.17 -16.48 -12.81
C VAL A 200 9.18 -16.19 -13.94
N GLY A 201 9.57 -16.51 -15.17
CA GLY A 201 8.74 -16.33 -16.36
C GLY A 201 7.49 -17.20 -16.33
N ALA A 202 6.37 -16.69 -16.87
CA ALA A 202 5.09 -17.41 -16.90
C ALA A 202 5.17 -18.76 -17.64
N ASP A 203 6.05 -18.86 -18.62
CA ASP A 203 6.35 -20.04 -19.43
C ASP A 203 6.99 -21.19 -18.62
N THR A 204 7.62 -20.88 -17.49
CA THR A 204 8.23 -21.88 -16.60
C THR A 204 7.23 -22.48 -15.60
N LEU A 205 6.03 -21.91 -15.48
CA LEU A 205 5.01 -22.33 -14.52
C LEU A 205 4.15 -23.47 -15.08
N PRO A 206 3.72 -24.43 -14.25
CA PRO A 206 2.75 -25.45 -14.66
C PRO A 206 1.43 -24.79 -15.08
N THR A 207 0.71 -25.38 -16.03
CA THR A 207 -0.44 -24.76 -16.71
C THR A 207 -1.49 -24.15 -15.78
N TRP A 208 -1.79 -24.82 -14.66
CA TRP A 208 -2.77 -24.34 -13.68
C TRP A 208 -2.29 -23.06 -12.96
N LEU A 209 -1.00 -23.00 -12.62
CA LEU A 209 -0.41 -21.86 -11.92
C LEU A 209 -0.14 -20.71 -12.89
N ARG A 210 0.26 -21.03 -14.13
CA ARG A 210 0.41 -20.06 -15.21
C ARG A 210 -0.88 -19.28 -15.46
N GLY A 211 -2.01 -19.99 -15.57
CA GLY A 211 -3.31 -19.33 -15.77
C GLY A 211 -3.65 -18.34 -14.64
N PHE A 212 -3.34 -18.71 -13.38
CA PHE A 212 -3.50 -17.81 -12.24
C PHE A 212 -2.53 -16.63 -12.26
N ALA A 213 -1.24 -16.90 -12.49
CA ALA A 213 -0.18 -15.90 -12.53
C ALA A 213 -0.43 -14.84 -13.62
N GLU A 214 -0.92 -15.23 -14.81
CA GLU A 214 -1.17 -14.30 -15.91
C GLU A 214 -2.39 -13.38 -15.68
N HIS A 215 -3.36 -13.80 -14.86
CA HIS A 215 -4.63 -13.07 -14.69
C HIS A 215 -4.77 -12.34 -13.34
N GLN A 216 -3.81 -12.48 -12.42
CA GLN A 216 -3.87 -11.77 -11.15
C GLN A 216 -3.51 -10.28 -11.30
N PRO A 217 -3.99 -9.39 -10.40
CA PRO A 217 -3.83 -7.94 -10.55
C PRO A 217 -2.39 -7.44 -10.50
N ILE A 218 -1.51 -8.18 -9.83
CA ILE A 218 -0.13 -7.75 -9.54
C ILE A 218 0.79 -7.95 -10.74
N THR A 219 0.61 -9.04 -11.49
CA THR A 219 1.41 -9.39 -12.66
C THR A 219 1.49 -8.27 -13.71
N PRO A 220 0.39 -7.69 -14.22
CA PRO A 220 0.48 -6.62 -15.21
C PRO A 220 1.17 -5.36 -14.67
N VAL A 221 1.08 -5.10 -13.36
CA VAL A 221 1.82 -3.98 -12.72
C VAL A 221 3.32 -4.27 -12.73
N ILE A 222 3.73 -5.50 -12.38
CA ILE A 222 5.13 -5.93 -12.44
C ILE A 222 5.67 -5.83 -13.87
N GLU A 223 4.95 -6.38 -14.84
CA GLU A 223 5.38 -6.34 -16.25
C GLU A 223 5.48 -4.90 -16.76
N THR A 224 4.58 -4.00 -16.33
CA THR A 224 4.65 -2.59 -16.70
C THR A 224 5.87 -1.90 -16.09
N VAL A 225 6.12 -2.10 -14.79
CA VAL A 225 7.31 -1.53 -14.13
C VAL A 225 8.58 -2.11 -14.76
N ARG A 226 8.63 -3.41 -15.04
CA ARG A 226 9.76 -4.08 -15.70
C ARG A 226 9.98 -3.49 -17.10
N SER A 227 8.93 -3.34 -17.89
CA SER A 227 9.00 -2.74 -19.22
C SER A 227 9.52 -1.31 -19.19
N LEU A 228 9.00 -0.47 -18.28
CA LEU A 228 9.48 0.89 -18.09
C LEU A 228 10.96 0.93 -17.68
N LEU A 229 11.40 0.04 -16.79
CA LEU A 229 12.77 0.03 -16.26
C LEU A 229 13.81 -0.61 -17.20
N MET A 230 13.38 -1.52 -18.08
CA MET A 230 14.25 -2.32 -18.96
C MET A 230 14.11 -2.00 -20.44
N GLY A 231 13.17 -1.13 -20.82
CA GLY A 231 12.93 -0.77 -22.23
C GLY A 231 12.38 -1.93 -23.06
N THR A 232 11.78 -2.94 -22.43
CA THR A 232 11.13 -4.05 -23.15
C THR A 232 9.71 -3.66 -23.59
N PRO A 233 9.16 -4.24 -24.67
CA PRO A 233 7.79 -3.94 -25.10
C PRO A 233 6.75 -4.25 -24.02
N ALA A 234 5.95 -3.25 -23.62
CA ALA A 234 4.96 -3.39 -22.55
C ALA A 234 3.70 -4.18 -22.97
N GLY A 235 3.42 -4.27 -24.28
CA GLY A 235 2.18 -4.86 -24.80
C GLY A 235 0.94 -4.20 -24.19
N SER A 236 -0.02 -5.03 -23.75
CA SER A 236 -1.24 -4.58 -23.06
C SER A 236 -1.07 -4.38 -21.55
N ALA A 237 0.09 -4.74 -20.97
CA ALA A 237 0.30 -4.73 -19.52
C ALA A 237 0.00 -3.38 -18.86
N PRO A 238 0.39 -2.20 -19.41
CA PRO A 238 0.11 -0.91 -18.78
C PRO A 238 -1.38 -0.62 -18.64
N VAL A 239 -2.16 -0.92 -19.68
CA VAL A 239 -3.62 -0.68 -19.67
C VAL A 239 -4.30 -1.64 -18.70
N VAL A 240 -3.90 -2.91 -18.71
CA VAL A 240 -4.44 -3.92 -17.79
C VAL A 240 -4.06 -3.61 -16.34
N ALA A 241 -2.85 -3.13 -16.10
CA ALA A 241 -2.38 -2.67 -14.78
C ALA A 241 -3.25 -1.51 -14.28
N LEU A 242 -3.43 -0.46 -15.09
CA LEU A 242 -4.25 0.69 -14.72
C LEU A 242 -5.72 0.29 -14.46
N ALA A 243 -6.28 -0.61 -15.27
CA ALA A 243 -7.63 -1.12 -15.07
C ALA A 243 -7.77 -1.86 -13.72
N TRP A 244 -6.81 -2.73 -13.39
CA TRP A 244 -6.78 -3.43 -12.09
C TRP A 244 -6.62 -2.47 -10.92
N LEU A 245 -5.68 -1.53 -11.01
CA LEU A 245 -5.43 -0.55 -9.94
C LEU A 245 -6.64 0.36 -9.70
N ALA A 246 -7.25 0.86 -10.78
CA ALA A 246 -8.48 1.64 -10.69
C ALA A 246 -9.65 0.82 -10.12
N GLY A 247 -9.79 -0.43 -10.55
CA GLY A 247 -10.81 -1.35 -10.05
C GLY A 247 -10.65 -1.63 -8.56
N ILE A 248 -9.44 -2.00 -8.12
CA ILE A 248 -9.13 -2.26 -6.70
C ILE A 248 -9.38 -1.00 -5.87
N LEU A 249 -8.86 0.15 -6.31
CA LEU A 249 -9.03 1.41 -5.59
C LEU A 249 -10.51 1.79 -5.47
N GLY A 250 -11.26 1.69 -6.57
CA GLY A 250 -12.70 1.97 -6.59
C GLY A 250 -13.48 1.06 -5.66
N VAL A 251 -13.26 -0.26 -5.75
CA VAL A 251 -13.90 -1.25 -4.87
C VAL A 251 -13.55 -1.00 -3.40
N ALA A 252 -12.28 -0.74 -3.09
CA ALA A 252 -11.83 -0.50 -1.73
C ALA A 252 -12.43 0.78 -1.12
N ILE A 253 -12.52 1.86 -1.90
CA ILE A 253 -13.18 3.11 -1.47
C ILE A 253 -14.67 2.87 -1.24
N VAL A 254 -15.38 2.28 -2.20
CA VAL A 254 -16.81 2.01 -2.08
C VAL A 254 -17.09 1.10 -0.88
N TRP A 255 -16.29 0.04 -0.70
CA TRP A 255 -16.43 -0.88 0.41
C TRP A 255 -16.19 -0.19 1.76
N SER A 256 -15.15 0.63 1.87
CA SER A 256 -14.89 1.46 3.05
C SER A 256 -16.09 2.35 3.38
N VAL A 257 -16.62 3.08 2.38
CA VAL A 257 -17.79 3.96 2.57
C VAL A 257 -19.02 3.19 3.03
N ILE A 258 -19.30 2.02 2.46
CA ILE A 258 -20.41 1.16 2.87
C ILE A 258 -20.24 0.71 4.33
N LEU A 259 -19.04 0.24 4.70
CA LEU A 259 -18.75 -0.19 6.08
C LEU A 259 -18.90 0.95 7.08
N PHE A 260 -18.46 2.16 6.73
CA PHE A 260 -18.66 3.36 7.55
C PHE A 260 -20.13 3.68 7.77
N LYS A 261 -20.96 3.63 6.71
CA LYS A 261 -22.39 3.91 6.80
C LYS A 261 -23.14 2.86 7.61
N ARG A 262 -22.85 1.57 7.42
CA ARG A 262 -23.53 0.47 8.16
C ARG A 262 -23.27 0.51 9.66
N GLN A 263 -22.10 0.97 10.08
CA GLN A 263 -21.79 1.14 11.49
C GLN A 263 -22.48 2.35 12.13
N ALA A 264 -22.81 3.39 11.34
CA ALA A 264 -23.57 4.53 11.82
C ALA A 264 -25.06 4.22 12.08
N GLY A 265 -25.64 3.27 11.34
CA GLY A 265 -27.05 2.88 11.45
C GLY A 265 -27.36 1.77 12.45
N ARG A 266 -26.39 1.28 13.21
CA ARG A 266 -26.54 0.15 14.16
C ARG A 266 -26.86 0.59 15.60
N ARG A 267 -27.49 1.76 15.76
CA ARG A 267 -27.97 2.29 17.04
C ARG A 267 -29.47 2.13 17.16
#